data_AF-A0A914YKM3-F1
#
_entry.id   AF-A0A914YKM3-F1
#
_cell.length_a   1.000
_cell.length_b   1.000
_cell.length_c   1.000
_cell.angle_alpha   90.00
_cell.angle_beta   90.00
_cell.angle_gamma   90.00
#
_symmetry.space_group_name_H-M   'P 1'
#
loop_
_entity.id
_entity.type
_entity.pdbx_description
1 polymer ?
#
loop_
_entity_poly.entity_id
_entity_poly.type
_entity_poly.pdbx_seq_one_letter_code
_entity_poly.pdbx_strand_id
1 'polypeptide(L)'
;MGAKYSPCMRRDLKILEQIEEDRRIESEETGCCVSSEGCYQTSKQFSRFIKNTTDSKGITNRAVCGQDPKYCRNPESVAPNRWSKDISKWPICKEVSTRIPSSEAHMKCEIRGRPWFVFFLFAL
;
A
#
# COMPACT_ATOMS: atom_id res chain seq x y z
N MET A 1 -15.93 -23.99 -28.29
CA MET A 1 -16.78 -22.82 -28.01
C MET A 1 -16.47 -22.37 -26.59
N GLY A 2 -15.62 -21.35 -26.45
CA GLY A 2 -15.11 -20.87 -25.17
C GLY A 2 -16.09 -19.93 -24.49
N ALA A 3 -16.12 -19.96 -23.15
CA ALA A 3 -17.01 -19.14 -22.34
C ALA A 3 -16.77 -17.65 -22.64
N LYS A 4 -17.81 -17.01 -23.16
CA LYS A 4 -17.89 -15.58 -23.46
C LYS A 4 -18.28 -14.89 -22.14
N TYR A 5 -17.37 -14.08 -21.62
CA TYR A 5 -17.47 -13.24 -20.41
C TYR A 5 -17.32 -13.94 -19.05
N SER A 6 -16.36 -13.48 -18.25
CA SER A 6 -16.32 -13.72 -16.81
C SER A 6 -17.59 -13.15 -16.19
N PRO A 7 -18.38 -13.92 -15.42
CA PRO A 7 -19.58 -13.38 -14.79
C PRO A 7 -19.16 -12.26 -13.84
N CYS A 8 -19.86 -11.12 -13.89
CA CYS A 8 -19.72 -10.10 -12.86
C CYS A 8 -19.97 -10.77 -11.50
N MET A 9 -18.96 -10.77 -10.62
CA MET A 9 -19.11 -11.34 -9.29
C MET A 9 -20.34 -10.72 -8.63
N ARG A 10 -21.30 -11.56 -8.27
CA ARG A 10 -22.51 -11.11 -7.57
C ARG A 10 -22.06 -10.47 -6.26
N ARG A 11 -22.43 -9.20 -6.05
CA ARG A 11 -22.14 -8.47 -4.81
C ARG A 11 -23.01 -9.04 -3.70
N ASP A 12 -22.48 -10.00 -2.97
CA ASP A 12 -23.10 -10.47 -1.73
C ASP A 12 -22.67 -9.55 -0.58
N LEU A 13 -23.65 -9.03 0.15
CA LEU A 13 -23.41 -8.05 1.22
C LEU A 13 -22.54 -8.65 2.34
N LYS A 14 -22.74 -9.93 2.69
CA LYS A 14 -21.97 -10.57 3.78
C LYS A 14 -20.51 -10.76 3.38
N ILE A 15 -20.27 -11.13 2.13
CA ILE A 15 -18.90 -11.29 1.61
C ILE A 15 -18.20 -9.93 1.58
N LEU A 16 -18.89 -8.86 1.18
CA LEU A 16 -18.32 -7.52 1.16
C LEU A 16 -17.97 -7.02 2.56
N GLU A 17 -18.84 -7.24 3.54
CA GLU A 17 -18.57 -6.89 4.94
C GLU A 17 -17.33 -7.62 5.48
N GLN A 18 -17.20 -8.93 5.20
CA GLN A 18 -16.02 -9.69 5.59
C GLN A 18 -14.74 -9.18 4.91
N ILE A 19 -14.80 -8.88 3.61
CA ILE A 19 -13.65 -8.32 2.87
C ILE A 19 -13.22 -6.97 3.45
N GLU A 20 -14.17 -6.12 3.85
CA GLU A 20 -13.85 -4.83 4.44
C GLU A 20 -13.18 -4.97 5.81
N GLU A 21 -13.63 -5.93 6.62
CA GLU A 21 -13.02 -6.22 7.91
C GLU A 21 -11.63 -6.85 7.76
N ASP A 22 -11.47 -7.84 6.89
CA ASP A 22 -10.17 -8.44 6.57
C ASP A 22 -9.21 -7.38 6.05
N ARG A 23 -9.68 -6.47 5.17
CA ARG A 23 -8.89 -5.33 4.68
C ARG A 23 -8.47 -4.41 5.80
N ARG A 24 -9.34 -4.16 6.80
CA ARG A 24 -9.01 -3.32 7.95
C ARG A 24 -7.87 -3.96 8.74
N ILE A 25 -7.99 -5.24 9.06
CA ILE A 25 -6.98 -6.02 9.81
C ILE A 25 -5.66 -6.07 9.03
N GLU A 26 -5.68 -6.40 7.74
CA GLU A 26 -4.47 -6.45 6.92
C GLU A 26 -3.81 -5.08 6.78
N SER A 27 -4.58 -4.01 6.59
CA SER A 27 -4.04 -2.65 6.56
C SER A 27 -3.41 -2.27 7.90
N GLU A 28 -3.90 -2.86 8.99
CA GLU A 28 -3.40 -2.67 10.34
C GLU A 28 -2.11 -3.44 10.60
N GLU A 29 -2.01 -4.67 10.11
CA GLU A 29 -0.90 -5.58 10.39
C GLU A 29 0.26 -5.43 9.39
N THR A 30 -0.04 -5.20 8.11
CA THR A 30 0.95 -5.16 7.02
C THR A 30 1.82 -3.91 7.02
N GLY A 31 3.05 -4.08 6.52
CA GLY A 31 4.03 -3.02 6.30
C GLY A 31 4.97 -3.36 5.15
N CYS A 32 5.93 -2.48 4.88
CA CYS A 32 6.93 -2.70 3.83
C CYS A 32 8.17 -3.42 4.37
N CYS A 33 8.49 -4.57 3.78
CA CYS A 33 9.69 -5.33 4.07
C CYS A 33 10.71 -5.08 2.95
N VAL A 34 11.90 -4.60 3.30
CA VAL A 34 12.94 -4.21 2.33
C VAL A 34 14.15 -5.11 2.49
N SER A 35 14.49 -5.80 1.40
CA SER A 35 15.69 -6.64 1.24
C SER A 35 16.62 -6.04 0.17
N SER A 36 17.84 -6.57 0.05
CA SER A 36 18.77 -6.19 -1.02
C SER A 36 18.20 -6.47 -2.41
N GLU A 37 17.48 -7.58 -2.54
CA GLU A 37 16.92 -8.09 -3.80
C GLU A 37 15.58 -7.44 -4.18
N GLY A 38 14.95 -6.70 -3.28
CA GLY A 38 13.64 -6.12 -3.53
C GLY A 38 12.81 -5.88 -2.28
N CYS A 39 11.56 -5.48 -2.48
CA CYS A 39 10.65 -5.13 -1.39
C CYS A 39 9.29 -5.80 -1.55
N TYR A 40 8.69 -6.13 -0.41
CA TYR A 40 7.46 -6.89 -0.34
C TYR A 40 6.57 -6.34 0.77
N GLN A 41 5.26 -6.20 0.50
CA GLN A 41 4.29 -5.82 1.52
C GLN A 41 3.84 -7.08 2.28
N THR A 42 4.13 -7.16 3.56
CA THR A 42 3.83 -8.33 4.41
C THR A 42 3.60 -7.89 5.85
N SER A 43 2.95 -8.73 6.67
CA SER A 43 2.72 -8.46 8.10
C SER A 43 4.00 -8.53 8.92
N LYS A 44 4.91 -9.45 8.59
CA LYS A 44 6.25 -9.56 9.19
C LYS A 44 6.98 -10.71 8.53
N GLN A 45 8.23 -10.55 8.08
CA GLN A 45 9.17 -11.69 7.94
C GLN A 45 10.59 -11.25 7.52
N PHE A 46 11.57 -11.70 8.32
CA PHE A 46 13.00 -11.88 8.03
C PHE A 46 13.92 -10.70 7.64
N SER A 47 13.43 -9.52 7.23
CA SER A 47 14.31 -8.38 6.87
C SER A 47 13.87 -7.04 7.48
N ARG A 48 14.38 -5.91 6.98
CA ARG A 48 14.11 -4.58 7.55
C ARG A 48 12.64 -4.21 7.31
N PHE A 49 11.86 -4.28 8.38
CA PHE A 49 10.42 -4.00 8.37
C PHE A 49 10.12 -2.54 8.67
N ILE A 50 9.45 -1.85 7.75
CA ILE A 50 9.05 -0.44 7.83
C ILE A 50 7.53 -0.38 7.78
N LYS A 51 6.91 -0.09 8.93
CA LYS A 51 5.44 -0.04 9.05
C LYS A 51 4.89 1.38 9.12
N ASN A 52 5.58 2.25 9.85
CA ASN A 52 5.18 3.64 10.02
C ASN A 52 6.34 4.55 9.56
N THR A 53 6.01 5.57 8.77
CA THR A 53 6.90 6.68 8.43
C THR A 53 6.60 7.85 9.35
N THR A 54 7.62 8.38 10.02
CA THR A 54 7.49 9.57 10.86
C THR A 54 7.76 10.80 10.01
N ASP A 55 6.75 11.66 9.89
CA ASP A 55 6.94 12.99 9.34
C ASP A 55 7.77 13.84 10.32
N SER A 56 8.49 14.84 9.81
CA SER A 56 9.22 15.83 10.62
C SER A 56 8.29 16.61 11.57
N LYS A 57 6.97 16.57 11.32
CA LYS A 57 5.91 17.12 12.18
C LYS A 57 5.38 16.12 13.22
N GLY A 58 6.03 14.96 13.40
CA GLY A 58 5.64 13.92 14.36
C GLY A 58 4.42 13.10 13.93
N ILE A 59 3.97 13.22 12.68
CA ILE A 59 2.81 12.49 12.17
C ILE A 59 3.26 11.12 11.70
N THR A 60 2.74 10.08 12.32
CA THR A 60 2.95 8.68 11.93
C THR A 60 1.97 8.32 10.82
N ASN A 61 2.46 8.28 9.59
CA ASN A 61 1.72 7.66 8.48
C ASN A 61 2.16 6.20 8.35
N ARG A 62 1.29 5.34 7.82
CA ARG A 62 1.71 3.96 7.50
C ARG A 62 2.63 3.98 6.27
N ALA A 63 3.53 3.02 6.12
CA ALA A 63 4.48 2.94 5.02
C ALA A 63 4.16 1.77 4.09
N VAL A 64 4.01 2.04 2.80
CA VAL A 64 3.80 1.05 1.74
C VAL A 64 5.01 1.06 0.81
N CYS A 65 5.45 -0.10 0.33
CA CYS A 65 6.58 -0.18 -0.59
C CYS A 65 6.29 0.62 -1.87
N GLY A 66 7.16 1.57 -2.21
CA GLY A 66 7.05 2.47 -3.36
C GLY A 66 5.93 3.52 -3.25
N GLN A 67 5.23 3.61 -2.10
CA GLN A 67 4.14 4.55 -1.88
C GLN A 67 4.25 5.18 -0.50
N ASP A 68 4.78 6.40 -0.47
CA ASP A 68 4.82 7.25 0.71
C ASP A 68 4.26 8.64 0.36
N PRO A 69 3.22 9.13 1.06
CA PRO A 69 2.64 10.44 0.82
C PRO A 69 3.66 11.58 0.94
N LYS A 70 4.70 11.42 1.77
CA LYS A 70 5.75 12.42 2.01
C LYS A 70 6.66 12.63 0.80
N TYR A 71 6.90 11.55 0.05
CA TYR A 71 7.79 11.56 -1.11
C TYR A 71 7.03 11.54 -2.43
N CYS A 72 5.69 11.51 -2.40
CA CYS A 72 4.88 11.57 -3.59
C CYS A 72 4.65 13.01 -4.07
N ARG A 73 4.99 13.29 -5.33
CA ARG A 73 4.75 14.57 -6.00
C ARG A 73 3.42 14.62 -6.73
N ASN A 74 2.88 13.47 -7.14
CA ASN A 74 1.60 13.45 -7.84
C ASN A 74 0.79 12.20 -7.47
N PRO A 75 -0.32 12.33 -6.72
CA PRO A 75 -0.84 13.57 -6.11
C PRO A 75 -0.05 13.98 -4.86
N GLU A 76 0.20 15.28 -4.68
CA GLU A 76 0.87 15.79 -3.48
C GLU A 76 0.00 15.58 -2.24
N SER A 77 0.57 15.01 -1.17
CA SER A 77 -0.11 14.86 0.13
C SER A 77 0.06 16.09 1.02
N VAL A 78 -0.18 17.28 0.47
CA VAL A 78 -0.13 18.55 1.19
C VAL A 78 -1.53 19.09 1.48
N ALA A 79 -1.69 19.86 2.56
CA ALA A 79 -2.98 20.48 2.87
C ALA A 79 -3.42 21.40 1.70
N PRO A 80 -4.70 21.36 1.25
CA PRO A 80 -5.86 20.68 1.84
C PRO A 80 -6.04 19.19 1.46
N ASN A 81 -5.33 18.68 0.45
CA ASN A 81 -5.47 17.33 -0.09
C ASN A 81 -4.57 16.29 0.60
N ARG A 82 -4.53 16.32 1.93
CA ARG A 82 -3.73 15.35 2.69
C ARG A 82 -4.31 13.94 2.51
N TRP A 83 -3.45 12.97 2.27
CA TRP A 83 -3.91 11.58 2.18
C TRP A 83 -4.45 11.10 3.53
N SER A 84 -5.47 10.25 3.49
CA SER A 84 -6.09 9.70 4.71
C SER A 84 -5.08 8.89 5.53
N LYS A 85 -5.36 8.68 6.81
CA LYS A 85 -4.64 7.68 7.62
C LYS A 85 -4.93 6.24 7.14
N ASP A 86 -6.08 6.03 6.53
CA ASP A 86 -6.49 4.75 5.97
C ASP A 86 -5.78 4.49 4.65
N ILE A 87 -4.85 3.52 4.64
CA ILE A 87 -4.12 3.10 3.44
C ILE A 87 -5.09 2.72 2.29
N SER A 88 -6.26 2.15 2.62
CA SER A 88 -7.27 1.73 1.64
C SER A 88 -7.81 2.86 0.77
N LYS A 89 -7.74 4.11 1.24
CA LYS A 89 -8.21 5.31 0.53
C LYS A 89 -7.06 6.04 -0.19
N TRP A 90 -5.86 5.48 -0.20
CA TRP A 90 -4.71 6.15 -0.77
C TRP A 90 -4.77 6.18 -2.30
N PRO A 91 -4.50 7.34 -2.92
CA PRO A 91 -4.28 7.39 -4.35
C PRO A 91 -2.94 6.75 -4.72
N ILE A 92 -2.81 6.29 -5.96
CA ILE A 92 -1.55 5.77 -6.47
C ILE A 92 -0.60 6.93 -6.75
N CYS A 93 0.57 6.90 -6.10
CA CYS A 93 1.63 7.82 -6.44
C CYS A 93 2.12 7.57 -7.87
N LYS A 94 1.98 8.56 -8.75
CA LYS A 94 2.47 8.50 -10.14
C LYS A 94 3.92 8.94 -10.23
N GLU A 95 4.23 10.06 -9.58
CA GLU A 95 5.54 10.71 -9.58
C GLU A 95 6.10 10.81 -8.17
N VAL A 96 7.34 10.36 -8.01
CA VAL A 96 8.07 10.45 -6.74
C VAL A 96 9.04 11.63 -6.78
N SER A 97 9.29 12.21 -5.62
CA SER A 97 10.30 13.25 -5.44
C SER A 97 11.69 12.69 -5.75
N THR A 98 12.55 13.52 -6.32
CA THR A 98 13.97 13.16 -6.55
C THR A 98 14.81 13.20 -5.27
N ARG A 99 14.27 13.80 -4.19
CA ARG A 99 14.96 13.95 -2.90
C ARG A 99 14.50 12.90 -1.89
N ILE A 100 14.85 11.65 -2.14
CA ILE A 100 14.56 10.55 -1.20
C ILE A 100 15.86 10.17 -0.49
N PRO A 101 15.96 10.39 0.83
CA PRO A 101 17.15 10.00 1.58
C PRO A 101 17.30 8.47 1.59
N SER A 102 18.53 7.98 1.66
CA SER A 102 18.80 6.53 1.65
C SER A 102 18.25 5.80 2.89
N SER A 103 17.84 6.52 3.92
CA SER A 103 17.16 5.97 5.09
C SER A 103 15.75 5.44 4.77
N GLU A 104 15.13 5.95 3.70
CA GLU A 104 13.76 5.64 3.27
C GLU A 104 13.78 4.56 2.18
N ALA A 105 14.28 3.40 2.58
CA ALA A 105 14.51 2.28 1.67
C ALA A 105 13.21 1.76 1.03
N HIS A 106 12.05 1.94 1.69
CA HIS A 106 10.74 1.55 1.16
C HIS A 106 10.35 2.30 -0.11
N MET A 107 10.97 3.43 -0.44
CA MET A 107 10.69 4.17 -1.67
C MET A 107 11.58 3.79 -2.86
N LYS A 108 12.68 3.06 -2.62
CA LYS A 108 13.60 2.60 -3.67
C LYS A 108 13.14 1.30 -4.36
N CYS A 109 12.03 0.75 -3.90
CA CYS A 109 11.45 -0.48 -4.40
C CYS A 109 10.89 -0.27 -5.82
N GLU A 110 11.32 -1.09 -6.78
CA GLU A 110 10.74 -1.10 -8.12
C GLU A 110 9.28 -1.56 -8.10
N ILE A 111 8.97 -2.51 -7.23
CA ILE A 111 7.61 -2.98 -6.98
C ILE A 111 6.87 -1.94 -6.14
N ARG A 112 5.89 -1.27 -6.75
CA ARG A 112 4.89 -0.47 -6.01
C ARG A 112 3.90 -1.42 -5.37
N GLY A 113 4.04 -1.66 -4.07
CA GLY A 113 3.07 -2.42 -3.29
C GLY A 113 1.73 -1.71 -3.39
N ARG A 114 0.69 -2.38 -3.90
CA ARG A 114 -0.62 -1.75 -3.96
C ARG A 114 -1.18 -1.73 -2.54
N PRO A 115 -1.59 -0.55 -2.03
CA PRO A 115 -2.01 -0.36 -0.64
C PRO A 115 -3.12 -1.30 -0.15
N TRP A 116 -3.85 -1.95 -1.05
CA TRP A 116 -5.02 -2.78 -0.74
C TRP A 116 -5.12 -4.07 -1.55
N PHE A 117 -4.09 -4.44 -2.33
CA PHE A 117 -4.08 -5.74 -3.00
C PHE A 117 -3.08 -6.65 -2.30
N VAL A 118 -3.52 -7.31 -1.23
CA VAL A 118 -2.91 -8.58 -0.85
C VAL A 118 -4.03 -9.64 -0.88
N PHE A 119 -3.74 -10.76 -1.54
CA PHE A 119 -4.45 -12.05 -1.47
C PHE A 119 -5.82 -12.30 -2.15
N PHE A 120 -6.11 -11.74 -3.32
CA PHE A 120 -7.14 -12.35 -4.21
C PHE A 120 -6.80 -12.40 -5.72
N LEU A 121 -5.52 -12.29 -6.10
CA LEU A 121 -5.13 -12.32 -7.52
C LEU A 121 -4.03 -13.36 -7.87
N PHE A 122 -3.99 -14.47 -7.14
CA PHE A 122 -3.46 -15.74 -7.65
C PHE A 122 -4.42 -16.88 -7.27
N ALA A 123 -5.64 -16.80 -7.79
CA ALA A 123 -6.52 -17.94 -7.97
C ALA A 123 -7.49 -17.63 -9.11
N LEU A 124 -6.94 -17.47 -10.32
CA LEU A 124 -7.58 -17.74 -11.62
C LEU A 124 -6.54 -17.54 -12.73
#